data_AF-A0A2M8IX10-F1
#
_entry.id   AF-A0A2M8IX10-F1
#
_cell.length_a   1.000
_cell.length_b   1.000
_cell.length_c   1.000
_cell.angle_alpha   90.00
_cell.angle_beta   90.00
_cell.angle_gamma   90.00
#
_symmetry.space_group_name_H-M   'P 1'
#
loop_
_entity.id
_entity.type
_entity.pdbx_description
1 polymer ?
#
loop_
_entity_poly.entity_id
_entity_poly.type
_entity_poly.pdbx_seq_one_letter_code
_entity_poly.pdbx_strand_id
1 'polypeptide(L)' 'PGNLLFLGRRGAQTVIGLPGSARSPALSGIDWVLERAACGVAPTADEIAGMGVGGLLKEIPTRPQPRSGAAPS' A
#
# COMPACT_ATOMS: atom_id res chain seq x y z
N PRO A 1 11.20 -7.18 -3.59
CA PRO A 1 11.05 -5.71 -3.61
C PRO A 1 10.46 -5.22 -2.29
N GLY A 2 11.34 -4.77 -1.39
CA GLY A 2 10.95 -4.31 -0.05
C GLY A 2 10.24 -2.97 -0.15
N ASN A 3 8.96 -2.94 0.18
CA ASN A 3 8.27 -1.71 0.52
C ASN A 3 9.06 -1.08 1.67
N LEU A 4 9.63 0.13 1.50
CA LEU A 4 10.40 0.86 2.52
C LEU A 4 9.56 1.30 3.75
N LEU A 5 8.39 0.68 3.92
CA LEU A 5 7.56 0.77 5.09
C LEU A 5 8.31 0.21 6.30
N PHE A 6 8.43 1.00 7.35
CA PHE A 6 8.90 0.52 8.65
C PHE A 6 7.99 1.02 9.76
N LEU A 7 7.91 0.22 10.82
CA LEU A 7 7.24 0.57 12.06
C LEU A 7 8.25 0.61 13.18
N GLY A 8 8.15 1.64 14.02
CA GLY A 8 9.01 1.84 15.16
C GLY A 8 8.25 2.46 16.31
N ARG A 9 8.92 2.55 17.45
CA ARG A 9 8.37 3.19 18.65
C ARG A 9 9.42 4.07 19.31
N ARG A 10 9.02 5.28 19.69
CA ARG A 10 9.85 6.23 20.45
C ARG A 10 9.10 6.62 21.72
N GLY A 11 9.43 5.97 22.83
CA GLY A 11 8.66 6.08 24.07
C GLY A 11 7.22 5.57 23.85
N ALA A 12 6.23 6.40 24.13
CA ALA A 12 4.82 6.10 23.87
C ALA A 12 4.37 6.38 22.42
N GLN A 13 5.23 6.98 21.58
CA GLN A 13 4.86 7.41 20.23
C GLN A 13 5.13 6.30 19.21
N THR A 14 4.12 5.98 18.40
CA THR A 14 4.29 5.14 17.21
C THR A 14 4.94 5.96 16.08
N VAL A 15 5.99 5.41 15.47
CA VAL A 15 6.68 6.01 14.33
C VAL A 15 6.46 5.13 13.10
N ILE A 16 6.00 5.74 12.01
CA ILE A 16 5.71 5.03 10.76
C ILE A 16 6.51 5.70 9.64
N GLY A 17 7.43 4.97 9.04
CA GLY A 17 8.11 5.40 7.83
C GLY A 17 7.34 4.93 6.62
N LEU A 18 6.96 5.86 5.73
CA LEU A 18 6.19 5.54 4.53
C LEU A 18 7.08 5.61 3.28
N PRO A 19 6.94 4.68 2.32
CA PRO A 19 7.60 4.79 1.02
C PRO A 19 7.02 5.95 0.20
N GLY A 20 7.71 6.34 -0.87
CA GLY A 20 7.20 7.34 -1.80
C GLY A 20 5.87 6.96 -2.48
N SER A 21 5.54 5.66 -2.58
CA SER A 21 4.27 5.18 -3.13
C SER A 21 3.05 5.55 -2.28
N ALA A 22 3.24 5.88 -0.99
CA ALA A 22 2.16 6.34 -0.11
C ALA A 22 1.54 7.68 -0.54
N ARG A 23 2.18 8.41 -1.47
CA ARG A 23 1.60 9.63 -2.07
C ARG A 23 0.51 9.33 -3.11
N SER A 24 0.38 8.08 -3.55
CA SER A 24 -0.63 7.66 -4.51
C SER A 24 -2.00 7.59 -3.82
N PRO A 25 -3.10 8.01 -4.47
CA PRO A 25 -4.45 7.81 -3.96
C PRO A 25 -4.96 6.36 -4.13
N ALA A 26 -4.20 5.51 -4.81
CA ALA A 26 -4.57 4.11 -5.00
C ALA A 26 -4.39 3.31 -3.70
N LEU A 27 -5.43 2.57 -3.31
CA LEU A 27 -5.40 1.70 -2.13
C LEU A 27 -4.25 0.70 -2.22
N SER A 28 -3.52 0.56 -1.12
CA SER A 28 -2.34 -0.28 -0.99
C SER A 28 -2.28 -0.94 0.39
N GLY A 29 -1.37 -1.90 0.56
CA GLY A 29 -1.15 -2.52 1.87
C GLY A 29 -0.69 -1.54 2.96
N ILE A 30 -0.24 -0.34 2.58
CA ILE A 30 0.17 0.72 3.53
C ILE A 30 -1.06 1.26 4.27
N ASP A 31 -2.19 1.40 3.59
CA ASP A 31 -3.42 1.95 4.15
C ASP A 31 -3.95 1.09 5.30
N TRP A 32 -3.90 -0.24 5.13
CA TRP A 32 -4.26 -1.21 6.16
C TRP A 32 -3.31 -1.21 7.37
N VAL A 33 -2.02 -0.89 7.15
CA VAL A 33 -1.06 -0.72 8.25
C VAL A 33 -1.33 0.56 9.02
N LEU A 34 -1.65 1.67 8.31
CA LEU A 34 -2.01 2.95 8.93
C LEU A 34 -3.28 2.84 9.77
N GLU A 35 -4.32 2.17 9.27
CA GLU A 35 -5.58 1.96 9.97
C GLU A 35 -5.37 1.21 11.31
N ARG A 36 -4.65 0.09 11.26
CA ARG A 36 -4.31 -0.67 12.48
C ARG A 36 -3.50 0.16 13.47
N ALA A 37 -2.47 0.86 12.99
CA ALA A 37 -1.63 1.69 13.84
C ALA A 37 -2.42 2.84 14.50
N ALA A 38 -3.38 3.43 13.79
CA ALA A 38 -4.28 4.44 14.34
C ALA A 38 -5.19 3.89 15.44
N CYS A 39 -5.60 2.62 15.33
CA CYS A 39 -6.32 1.90 16.38
C CYS A 39 -5.42 1.41 17.54
N GLY A 40 -4.12 1.72 17.54
CA GLY A 40 -3.18 1.25 18.55
C GLY A 40 -2.81 -0.24 18.41
N VAL A 41 -3.17 -0.86 17.28
CA VAL A 41 -2.84 -2.26 16.97
C VAL A 41 -1.57 -2.27 16.14
N ALA A 42 -0.46 -2.74 16.72
CA ALA A 42 0.78 -2.91 15.98
C ALA A 42 0.72 -4.21 15.15
N PRO A 43 0.70 -4.14 13.80
CA PRO A 43 0.66 -5.35 12.99
C PRO A 43 2.00 -6.10 13.07
N THR A 44 1.90 -7.42 13.08
CA THR A 44 3.04 -8.33 12.99
C THR A 44 3.67 -8.34 11.60
N ALA A 45 4.89 -8.87 11.48
CA ALA A 45 5.57 -9.00 10.20
C ALA A 45 4.76 -9.86 9.19
N ASP A 46 4.11 -10.93 9.68
CA ASP A 46 3.29 -11.82 8.86
C ASP A 46 2.03 -11.13 8.35
N GLU A 47 1.38 -10.32 9.20
CA GLU A 47 0.24 -9.50 8.77
C GLU A 47 0.66 -8.48 7.70
N ILE A 48 1.80 -7.80 7.87
CA ILE A 48 2.31 -6.85 6.87
C ILE A 48 2.64 -7.56 5.55
N ALA A 49 3.25 -8.75 5.62
CA ALA A 49 3.52 -9.55 4.43
C ALA A 49 2.23 -9.96 3.70
N GLY A 50 1.19 -10.33 4.46
CA GLY A 50 -0.15 -10.64 3.93
C GLY A 50 -0.88 -9.44 3.32
N MET A 51 -0.51 -8.20 3.67
CA MET A 51 -1.07 -6.98 3.08
C MET A 51 -0.40 -6.60 1.73
N GLY A 52 0.78 -7.16 1.44
CA GLY A 52 1.60 -6.81 0.28
C GLY A 52 1.24 -7.49 -1.05
N VAL A 53 0.23 -8.37 -1.06
CA VAL A 53 -0.11 -9.20 -2.25
C VAL A 53 -0.73 -8.42 -3.42
N GLY A 54 -1.08 -7.13 -3.23
CA GLY A 54 -1.72 -6.31 -4.25
C GLY A 54 -0.80 -5.79 -5.38
N GLY A 55 0.53 -5.89 -5.24
CA GLY A 55 1.47 -5.31 -6.21
C GLY A 55 1.55 -6.02 -7.57
N LEU A 56 1.05 -7.26 -7.65
CA LEU A 56 1.06 -8.09 -8.87
C LEU A 56 -0.31 -8.18 -9.56
N LEU A 57 -1.39 -7.75 -8.91
CA LEU A 57 -2.73 -7.74 -9.48
C LEU A 57 -3.06 -6.35 -10.02
N LYS A 58 -2.59 -6.07 -11.25
CA LYS A 58 -2.93 -4.84 -11.99
C LYS A 58 -4.32 -4.88 -12.64
N GLU A 59 -5.21 -5.79 -12.23
CA GLU A 59 -6.57 -5.87 -12.76
C GLU A 59 -7.60 -5.80 -11.64
N ILE A 60 -8.42 -4.74 -11.71
CA ILE A 60 -9.68 -4.61 -10.99
C ILE A 60 -10.81 -4.57 -12.04
N PRO A 61 -12.00 -5.13 -11.77
CA PRO A 61 -13.06 -5.33 -12.76
C PRO A 61 -13.54 -4.05 -13.47
N THR A 62 -13.35 -2.89 -12.84
CA THR A 62 -13.85 -1.58 -13.28
C THR A 62 -12.89 -0.81 -14.17
N ARG A 63 -11.80 -1.42 -14.66
CA ARG A 63 -10.94 -0.78 -15.66
C ARG A 63 -11.38 -1.18 -17.07
N PRO A 64 -12.21 -0.39 -17.78
CA PRO A 64 -12.35 -0.57 -19.22
C PRO A 64 -10.97 -0.29 -19.84
N GLN A 65 -10.45 -1.23 -20.61
CA GLN A 65 -9.22 -1.04 -21.37
C GLN A 65 -9.47 0.03 -22.44
N PRO A 66 -8.54 0.98 -22.64
CA PRO A 66 -8.33 1.53 -23.97
C PRO A 66 -6.88 1.26 -24.35
N ARG A 67 -6.66 0.15 -25.06
CA ARG A 67 -5.46 -0.06 -25.87
C ARG A 67 -5.82 -0.56 -27.26
N SER A 68 -6.78 0.11 -27.91
CA SER A 68 -6.76 0.19 -29.36
C SER A 68 -5.90 1.41 -29.72
N GLY A 69 -4.66 1.15 -30.13
CA GLY A 69 -3.87 2.15 -30.83
C GLY A 69 -4.55 2.47 -32.16
N ALA A 70 -4.93 3.73 -32.33
CA ALA A 70 -5.04 4.42 -33.62
C ALA A 70 -5.26 5.91 -33.32
N ALA A 71 -4.27 6.74 -33.60
CA ALA A 71 -4.54 8.15 -33.86
C ALA A 71 -5.11 8.26 -35.29
N PRO A 72 -6.25 8.92 -35.51
CA PRO A 72 -6.72 9.16 -36.86
C PRO A 72 -5.83 10.18 -37.58
N SER A 73 -5.71 9.98 -38.89
CA SER A 73 -4.93 10.73 -39.90
C SER A 73 -5.15 12.23 -39.91
#